data_AF-A0A2U0T5B1-F1
#
_entry.id   AF-A0A2U0T5B1-F1
#
_cell.length_a   1.000
_cell.length_b   1.000
_cell.length_c   1.000
_cell.angle_alpha   90.00
_cell.angle_beta   90.00
_cell.angle_gamma   90.00
#
_symmetry.space_group_name_H-M   'P 1'
#
loop_
_entity.id
_entity.type
_entity.pdbx_description
1 polymer ?
#
loop_
_entity_poly.entity_id
_entity_poly.type
_entity_poly.pdbx_seq_one_letter_code
_entity_poly.pdbx_strand_id
1 'polypeptide(L)'
;MDKTKRYQKAMNIKELLETSNLAGVMKKGLLLNELNNQIKSIFPSHFNGLYQIVNFDENSLNIDVISAVVRQGFLFRQQELLSLIQLQHPEITRLNFRINPQLSPK
;
A
#
# COMPACT_ATOMS: atom_id res chain seq x y z
N MET A 1 36.59 -22.40 32.17
CA MET A 1 35.34 -21.61 32.16
C MET A 1 35.53 -20.48 31.17
N ASP A 2 34.78 -20.45 30.07
CA ASP A 2 34.41 -19.17 29.44
C ASP A 2 33.08 -19.34 28.68
N LYS A 3 32.04 -18.66 29.19
CA LYS A 3 30.61 -18.91 28.92
C LYS A 3 30.02 -17.96 27.85
N THR A 4 30.83 -17.46 26.91
CA THR A 4 30.43 -16.39 25.99
C THR A 4 30.14 -16.83 24.56
N LYS A 5 30.54 -18.03 24.13
CA LYS A 5 30.44 -18.45 22.71
C LYS A 5 29.10 -19.05 22.24
N ARG A 6 28.09 -19.17 23.11
CA ARG A 6 26.86 -19.92 22.79
C ARG A 6 25.58 -19.09 22.64
N TYR A 7 25.60 -17.80 22.98
CA TYR A 7 24.41 -16.94 22.87
C TYR A 7 24.08 -16.43 21.46
N GLN A 8 24.95 -16.67 20.47
CA GLN A 8 24.82 -16.05 19.14
C GLN A 8 24.35 -16.99 18.02
N LYS A 9 24.20 -18.30 18.26
CA LYS A 9 24.17 -19.28 17.15
C LYS A 9 22.80 -19.63 16.57
N ALA A 10 21.69 -19.14 17.10
CA ALA A 10 20.38 -19.36 16.48
C ALA A 10 19.32 -18.41 17.06
N MET A 11 19.56 -17.09 17.03
CA MET A 11 18.40 -16.21 17.12
C MET A 11 17.66 -16.38 15.80
N ASN A 12 16.53 -17.07 15.86
CA ASN A 12 15.82 -17.62 14.71
C ASN A 12 15.52 -16.45 13.76
N ILE A 13 16.07 -16.47 12.54
CA ILE A 13 15.90 -15.38 11.55
C ILE A 13 14.41 -15.06 11.39
N LYS A 14 13.52 -16.05 11.55
CA LYS A 14 12.06 -15.87 11.59
C LYS A 14 11.56 -14.98 12.75
N GLU A 15 11.99 -15.24 13.98
CA GLU A 15 11.60 -14.41 15.16
C GLU A 15 12.18 -13.00 15.07
N LEU A 16 13.42 -12.88 14.58
CA LEU A 16 14.06 -11.59 14.30
C LEU A 16 13.29 -10.81 13.24
N LEU A 17 12.84 -11.48 12.18
CA LEU A 17 12.05 -10.85 11.14
C LEU A 17 10.70 -10.41 11.70
N GLU A 18 9.93 -11.30 12.35
CA GLU A 18 8.60 -11.00 12.91
C GLU A 18 8.59 -9.81 13.89
N THR A 19 9.70 -9.58 14.60
CA THR A 19 9.86 -8.47 15.56
C THR A 19 10.57 -7.24 14.97
N SER A 20 11.09 -7.33 13.75
CA SER A 20 11.86 -6.24 13.13
C SER A 20 11.00 -5.26 12.33
N ASN A 21 11.46 -4.00 12.27
CA ASN A 21 10.99 -3.00 11.30
C ASN A 21 10.97 -3.53 9.85
N LEU A 22 11.84 -4.50 9.52
CA LEU A 22 11.95 -5.05 8.17
C LEU A 22 10.73 -5.91 7.79
N ALA A 23 10.19 -6.73 8.70
CA ALA A 23 8.95 -7.45 8.40
C ALA A 23 7.75 -6.53 8.29
N GLY A 24 7.72 -5.44 9.07
CA GLY A 24 6.72 -4.39 8.92
C GLY A 24 6.76 -3.75 7.52
N VAL A 25 7.95 -3.38 7.06
CA VAL A 25 8.18 -2.82 5.70
C VAL A 25 7.81 -3.83 4.61
N MET A 26 8.18 -5.10 4.77
CA MET A 26 7.88 -6.14 3.79
C MET A 26 6.38 -6.44 3.69
N LYS A 27 5.68 -6.56 4.83
CA LYS A 27 4.21 -6.72 4.85
C LYS A 27 3.52 -5.52 4.18
N LYS A 28 3.99 -4.30 4.48
CA LYS A 28 3.51 -3.07 3.85
C LYS A 28 3.72 -3.06 2.33
N GLY A 29 4.88 -3.53 1.86
CA GLY A 29 5.17 -3.66 0.44
C GLY A 29 4.28 -4.68 -0.29
N LEU A 30 4.01 -5.83 0.34
CA LEU A 30 3.10 -6.85 -0.22
C LEU A 30 1.66 -6.32 -0.31
N LEU A 31 1.18 -5.67 0.75
CA LEU A 31 -0.15 -5.06 0.79
C LEU A 31 -0.33 -4.01 -0.33
N LEU A 32 0.66 -3.15 -0.53
CA LEU A 32 0.63 -2.13 -1.58
C LEU A 32 0.56 -2.74 -2.97
N ASN A 33 1.28 -3.84 -3.22
CA ASN A 33 1.22 -4.54 -4.51
C ASN A 33 -0.14 -5.18 -4.75
N GLU A 34 -0.72 -5.81 -3.73
CA GLU A 34 -2.05 -6.41 -3.80
C GLU A 34 -3.14 -5.35 -4.05
N LEU A 35 -3.12 -4.26 -3.28
CA LEU A 35 -4.01 -3.11 -3.48
C LEU A 35 -3.85 -2.51 -4.88
N ASN A 36 -2.62 -2.35 -5.39
CA ASN A 36 -2.40 -1.86 -6.76
C ASN A 36 -3.02 -2.78 -7.81
N ASN A 37 -2.93 -4.10 -7.65
CA ASN A 37 -3.52 -5.05 -8.59
C ASN A 37 -5.05 -5.05 -8.54
N GLN A 38 -5.64 -4.88 -7.37
CA GLN A 38 -7.08 -4.79 -7.21
C GLN A 38 -7.65 -3.48 -7.73
N ILE A 39 -7.02 -2.34 -7.42
CA ILE A 39 -7.48 -1.06 -7.93
C ILE A 39 -7.39 -1.04 -9.48
N LYS A 40 -6.39 -1.71 -10.08
CA LYS A 40 -6.31 -1.90 -11.54
C LYS A 40 -7.46 -2.72 -12.14
N SER A 41 -8.04 -3.68 -11.41
CA SER A 41 -9.18 -4.45 -11.92
C SER A 41 -10.51 -3.70 -11.79
N ILE A 42 -10.57 -2.74 -10.88
CA ILE A 42 -11.75 -1.92 -10.61
C ILE A 42 -11.77 -0.69 -11.50
N PHE A 43 -10.61 -0.04 -11.70
CA PHE A 43 -10.52 1.11 -12.56
C PHE A 43 -10.52 0.74 -14.04
N PRO A 44 -11.20 1.52 -14.88
CA PRO A 44 -11.03 1.42 -16.31
C PRO A 44 -9.55 1.52 -16.71
N SER A 45 -9.13 0.70 -17.68
CA SER A 45 -7.74 0.62 -18.14
C SER A 45 -7.17 1.96 -18.63
N HIS A 46 -8.00 2.94 -19.01
CA HIS A 46 -7.55 4.27 -19.39
C HIS A 46 -7.01 5.10 -18.22
N PHE A 47 -7.22 4.69 -16.96
CA PHE A 47 -6.57 5.29 -15.79
C PHE A 47 -5.19 4.68 -15.48
N ASN A 48 -4.76 3.63 -16.19
CA ASN A 48 -3.45 3.03 -15.97
C ASN A 48 -2.34 4.06 -16.23
N GLY A 49 -1.39 4.14 -15.29
CA GLY A 49 -0.28 5.10 -15.34
C GLY A 49 -0.68 6.53 -14.96
N LEU A 50 -1.96 6.82 -14.69
CA LEU A 50 -2.43 8.15 -14.27
C LEU A 50 -2.54 8.31 -12.75
N TYR A 51 -2.28 7.24 -12.00
CA TYR A 51 -2.31 7.24 -10.54
C TYR A 51 -1.28 6.25 -9.96
N GLN A 52 -0.96 6.44 -8.69
CA GLN A 52 -0.14 5.53 -7.91
C GLN A 52 -0.62 5.51 -6.46
N ILE A 53 -0.75 4.32 -5.87
CA ILE A 53 -0.89 4.19 -4.42
C ILE A 53 0.47 4.49 -3.79
N VAL A 54 0.55 5.56 -3.01
CA VAL A 54 1.81 6.07 -2.46
C VAL A 54 2.08 5.48 -1.09
N ASN A 55 1.03 5.38 -0.28
CA ASN A 55 1.12 4.88 1.08
C ASN A 55 -0.25 4.48 1.61
N PHE A 56 -0.28 3.68 2.67
CA PHE A 56 -1.43 3.51 3.54
C PHE A 56 -1.03 3.83 4.97
N ASP A 57 -1.98 4.41 5.69
CA ASP A 57 -1.93 4.65 7.14
C ASP A 57 -3.05 3.82 7.80
N GLU A 58 -3.21 3.90 9.12
CA GLU A 58 -4.08 2.98 9.88
C GLU A 58 -5.50 2.82 9.35
N ASN A 59 -6.06 3.86 8.73
CA ASN A 59 -7.43 3.85 8.22
C ASN A 59 -7.62 4.54 6.87
N SER A 60 -6.52 4.85 6.16
CA SER A 60 -6.60 5.59 4.91
C SER A 60 -5.59 5.13 3.87
N LEU A 61 -6.03 5.14 2.60
CA LEU A 61 -5.19 4.92 1.44
C LEU A 61 -4.87 6.24 0.76
N ASN A 62 -3.59 6.54 0.59
CA ASN A 62 -3.11 7.76 -0.06
C ASN A 62 -2.74 7.44 -1.51
N ILE A 63 -3.39 8.13 -2.45
CA ILE A 63 -3.27 7.91 -3.89
C ILE A 63 -2.84 9.22 -4.55
N ASP A 64 -1.71 9.19 -5.22
CA ASP A 64 -1.28 10.27 -6.10
C ASP A 64 -1.96 10.10 -7.46
N VAL A 65 -2.40 11.20 -8.06
CA VAL A 65 -3.00 11.25 -9.40
C VAL A 65 -2.34 12.34 -10.24
N ILE A 66 -2.19 12.13 -11.55
CA ILE A 66 -1.41 13.03 -12.41
C ILE A 66 -2.05 14.42 -12.62
N SER A 67 -3.38 14.53 -12.51
CA SER A 67 -4.09 15.77 -12.79
C SER A 67 -5.41 15.91 -12.01
N ALA A 68 -5.96 17.12 -12.01
CA ALA A 68 -7.27 17.41 -11.41
C ALA A 68 -8.42 16.67 -12.09
N VAL A 69 -8.35 16.46 -13.41
CA VAL A 69 -9.35 15.69 -14.17
C VAL A 69 -9.38 14.25 -13.67
N VAL A 70 -8.20 13.65 -13.51
CA VAL A 70 -8.08 12.28 -12.98
C VAL A 70 -8.60 12.23 -11.54
N ARG A 71 -8.22 13.20 -10.69
CA ARG A 71 -8.76 13.30 -9.32
C ARG A 71 -10.28 13.32 -9.28
N GLN A 72 -10.93 14.08 -10.16
CA GLN A 72 -12.39 14.14 -10.22
C GLN A 72 -13.01 12.80 -10.64
N GLY A 73 -12.39 12.09 -11.58
CA GLY A 73 -12.81 10.73 -11.94
C GLY A 73 -12.75 9.76 -10.75
N PHE A 74 -11.69 9.83 -9.94
CA PHE A 74 -11.56 9.04 -8.71
C PHE A 74 -12.61 9.41 -7.65
N LEU A 75 -12.83 10.71 -7.42
CA LEU A 75 -13.82 11.20 -6.46
C LEU A 75 -15.24 10.75 -6.82
N PHE A 76 -15.60 10.76 -8.11
CA PHE A 76 -16.91 10.33 -8.59
C PHE A 76 -17.23 8.87 -8.24
N ARG A 77 -16.20 8.00 -8.19
CA ARG A 77 -16.33 6.58 -7.86
C ARG A 77 -15.79 6.23 -6.48
N GLN A 78 -15.52 7.22 -5.63
CA GLN A 78 -14.82 7.00 -4.35
C GLN A 78 -15.52 5.96 -3.47
N GLN A 79 -16.86 6.00 -3.39
CA GLN A 79 -17.60 5.06 -2.56
C GLN A 79 -17.52 3.62 -3.08
N GLU A 80 -17.69 3.42 -4.39
CA GLU A 80 -17.55 2.12 -5.06
C GLU A 80 -16.16 1.53 -4.79
N LEU A 81 -15.12 2.35 -4.95
CA LEU A 81 -13.73 1.97 -4.70
C LEU A 81 -13.47 1.60 -3.25
N LEU A 82 -13.95 2.44 -2.33
CA LEU A 82 -13.78 2.20 -0.90
C LEU A 82 -14.46 0.88 -0.48
N SER A 83 -15.68 0.63 -0.95
CA SER A 83 -16.39 -0.62 -0.65
C SER A 83 -15.64 -1.85 -1.15
N LEU A 84 -15.05 -1.78 -2.35
CA LEU A 84 -14.29 -2.90 -2.90
C LEU A 84 -12.97 -3.14 -2.15
N ILE A 85 -12.27 -2.07 -1.76
CA ILE A 85 -11.08 -2.16 -0.91
C ILE A 85 -11.45 -2.75 0.46
N GLN A 86 -12.58 -2.35 1.04
CA GLN A 86 -13.04 -2.81 2.34
C GLN A 86 -13.40 -4.30 2.40
N LEU A 87 -13.66 -4.96 1.27
CA LEU A 87 -13.87 -6.40 1.23
C LEU A 87 -12.65 -7.19 1.73
N GLN A 88 -11.45 -6.62 1.59
CA GLN A 88 -10.19 -7.25 1.97
C GLN A 88 -9.43 -6.47 3.04
N HIS A 89 -9.65 -5.15 3.10
CA HIS A 89 -9.02 -4.23 4.04
C HIS A 89 -10.09 -3.40 4.76
N PRO A 90 -10.90 -4.02 5.65
CA PRO A 90 -11.99 -3.36 6.35
C PRO A 90 -11.54 -2.18 7.23
N GLU A 91 -10.26 -2.15 7.61
CA GLU A 91 -9.63 -1.05 8.35
C GLU A 91 -9.54 0.25 7.52
N ILE A 92 -9.50 0.15 6.19
CA ILE A 92 -9.44 1.32 5.32
C ILE A 92 -10.83 1.94 5.24
N THR A 93 -10.96 3.17 5.75
CA THR A 93 -12.23 3.91 5.80
C THR A 93 -12.20 5.17 4.95
N ARG A 94 -11.03 5.57 4.45
CA ARG A 94 -10.85 6.80 3.67
C ARG A 94 -9.88 6.62 2.51
N LEU A 95 -10.21 7.27 1.40
CA LEU A 95 -9.33 7.40 0.24
C LEU A 95 -8.93 8.87 0.09
N ASN A 96 -7.63 9.13 0.07
CA ASN A 96 -7.08 10.47 -0.07
C ASN A 96 -6.43 10.61 -1.45
N PHE A 97 -6.87 11.60 -2.23
CA PHE A 97 -6.35 11.85 -3.57
C PHE A 97 -5.54 13.15 -3.62
N ARG A 98 -4.25 13.04 -3.93
CA ARG A 98 -3.33 14.18 -4.09
C ARG A 98 -2.90 14.31 -5.55
N ILE A 99 -2.90 15.53 -6.08
CA ILE A 99 -2.39 15.77 -7.43
C ILE A 99 -0.85 15.79 -7.39
N ASN A 100 -0.22 14.94 -8.18
CA ASN A 100 1.21 14.88 -8.37
C ASN A 100 1.52 14.87 -9.89
N PRO A 101 1.80 16.04 -10.50
CA PRO A 101 2.08 16.14 -11.93
C PRO A 101 3.39 15.45 -12.36
N GLN A 102 4.25 15.11 -11.41
CA GLN A 102 5.51 14.39 -11.65
C GLN A 102 5.30 12.86 -11.71
N LEU A 103 4.05 12.39 -11.64
CA LEU A 103 3.71 11.00 -11.96
C LEU A 103 4.07 10.71 -13.41
N SER A 104 5.25 10.16 -13.63
CA SER A 104 5.61 9.61 -14.93
C SER A 104 4.79 8.34 -15.15
N PRO A 105 4.04 8.22 -16.27
CA PRO A 105 3.52 6.93 -16.70
C PRO A 105 4.73 6.00 -16.86
N LYS A 106 4.76 4.90 -16.09
CA LYS A 106 5.76 3.84 -16.25
C LYS A 106 5.37 2.89 -17.37
#